data_AF-A0A0R2AH21-F1
#
_entry.id   AF-A0A0R2AH21-F1
#
_cell.length_a   1.000
_cell.length_b   1.000
_cell.length_c   1.000
_cell.angle_alpha   90.00
_cell.angle_beta   90.00
_cell.angle_gamma   90.00
#
_symmetry.space_group_name_H-M   'P 1'
#
loop_
_entity.id
_entity.type
_entity.pdbx_description
1 polymer ?
#
loop_
_entity_poly.entity_id
_entity_poly.type
_entity_poly.pdbx_seq_one_letter_code
_entity_poly.pdbx_strand_id
1 'polypeptide(L)' 'MVLSPVDYLLRRTNNIFFHADELSFKQEAFVDEMARVLGWSKEETAAKQAELKQTLEQAQLTYLKQKS' A
#
# COMPACT_ATOMS: atom_id res chain seq x y z
N MET A 1 -16.81 -0.56 -3.72
CA MET A 1 -15.94 -1.71 -4.03
C MET A 1 -14.52 -1.34 -3.64
N VAL A 2 -13.83 -2.21 -2.91
CA VAL A 2 -12.40 -2.08 -2.57
C VAL A 2 -11.71 -3.22 -3.31
N LEU A 3 -10.93 -2.88 -4.33
CA LEU A 3 -10.31 -3.88 -5.24
C LEU A 3 -8.78 -3.87 -5.15
N SER A 4 -8.19 -2.92 -4.40
CA SER A 4 -6.76 -2.86 -4.19
C SER A 4 -6.41 -2.32 -2.80
N PRO A 5 -5.22 -2.63 -2.27
CA PRO A 5 -4.75 -2.11 -1.00
C PRO A 5 -4.62 -0.58 -1.04
N VAL A 6 -4.20 -0.04 -2.18
CA VAL A 6 -4.14 1.42 -2.42
C VAL A 6 -5.51 2.05 -2.26
N ASP A 7 -6.58 1.45 -2.78
CA ASP A 7 -7.93 2.01 -2.64
C ASP A 7 -8.39 2.11 -1.20
N TYR A 8 -8.08 1.09 -0.41
CA TYR A 8 -8.43 1.06 0.99
C TYR A 8 -7.61 2.08 1.80
N LEU A 9 -6.29 2.06 1.62
CA LEU A 9 -5.35 2.83 2.43
C LEU A 9 -5.30 4.32 2.02
N LEU A 10 -5.53 4.62 0.74
CA LEU A 10 -5.54 5.99 0.21
C LEU A 10 -6.95 6.59 0.23
N ARG A 11 -7.94 5.92 -0.36
CA ARG A 11 -9.25 6.54 -0.70
C ARG A 11 -10.36 6.28 0.32
N ARG A 12 -10.16 5.36 1.27
CA ARG A 12 -11.18 4.99 2.29
C ARG A 12 -10.77 5.35 3.71
N THR A 13 -9.48 5.24 4.02
CA THR A 13 -8.96 5.46 5.38
C THR A 13 -8.02 6.66 5.49
N ASN A 14 -7.51 7.19 4.37
CA ASN A 14 -6.50 8.25 4.34
C ASN A 14 -5.22 7.93 5.16
N ASN A 15 -4.96 6.64 5.44
CA ASN A 15 -3.78 6.20 6.20
C ASN A 15 -2.48 6.64 5.53
N ILE A 16 -2.43 6.62 4.19
CA ILE A 16 -1.25 7.07 3.44
C ILE A 16 -0.94 8.55 3.68
N PHE A 17 -1.96 9.40 3.90
CA PHE A 17 -1.76 10.84 4.08
C PHE A 17 -1.45 11.24 5.52
N PHE A 18 -2.08 10.60 6.50
CA PHE A 18 -2.04 11.06 7.90
C PHE A 18 -1.40 10.09 8.88
N HIS A 19 -1.17 8.82 8.48
CA HIS A 19 -0.66 7.75 9.35
C HIS A 19 0.44 6.92 8.65
N ALA A 20 1.20 7.54 7.75
CA ALA A 20 2.22 6.85 6.96
C ALA A 20 3.29 6.14 7.82
N ASP A 21 3.64 6.72 8.98
CA ASP A 21 4.62 6.15 9.90
C ASP A 21 4.13 4.81 10.50
N GLU A 22 2.86 4.75 10.91
CA GLU A 22 2.23 3.53 11.45
C GLU A 22 1.98 2.46 10.38
N LEU A 23 1.77 2.91 9.14
CA LEU A 23 1.46 2.03 8.01
C LEU A 23 2.67 1.21 7.57
N SER A 24 3.88 1.75 7.73
CA SER A 24 5.14 1.10 7.34
C SER A 24 5.32 -0.31 7.94
N PHE A 25 4.83 -0.51 9.17
CA PHE A 25 4.95 -1.79 9.89
C PHE A 25 3.77 -2.75 9.63
N LYS A 26 2.65 -2.24 9.10
CA LYS A 26 1.39 -3.00 8.94
C LYS A 26 1.02 -3.29 7.49
N GLN A 27 1.68 -2.63 6.53
CA GLN A 27 1.36 -2.71 5.09
C GLN A 27 1.31 -4.15 4.55
N GLU A 28 2.22 -5.03 4.97
CA GLU A 28 2.25 -6.42 4.52
C GLU A 28 1.03 -7.20 5.04
N ALA A 29 0.68 -7.04 6.31
CA ALA A 29 -0.48 -7.68 6.91
C ALA A 29 -1.80 -7.25 6.24
N PHE A 30 -1.90 -6.00 5.78
CA PHE A 30 -3.06 -5.54 5.02
C PHE A 30 -3.15 -6.21 3.65
N VAL A 31 -2.03 -6.35 2.94
CA VAL A 31 -1.99 -7.01 1.64
C VAL A 31 -2.34 -8.49 1.77
N ASP A 32 -1.80 -9.17 2.78
CA ASP A 32 -2.07 -10.59 3.05
C ASP A 32 -3.54 -10.84 3.39
N GLU A 33 -4.12 -10.00 4.25
CA GLU A 33 -5.54 -10.14 4.61
C GLU A 33 -6.46 -9.84 3.42
N MET A 34 -6.11 -8.87 2.59
CA MET A 34 -6.85 -8.59 1.36
C MET A 34 -6.70 -9.72 0.33
N ALA A 35 -5.52 -10.30 0.18
CA ALA A 35 -5.31 -11.47 -0.67
C ALA A 35 -6.15 -12.67 -0.20
N ARG A 36 -6.26 -12.86 1.12
CA ARG A 36 -7.09 -13.90 1.73
C ARG A 36 -8.59 -13.67 1.48
N VAL A 37 -9.07 -12.43 1.64
CA VAL A 37 -10.50 -12.09 1.48
C VAL A 37 -10.93 -12.07 0.02
N LEU A 38 -10.06 -11.59 -0.88
CA LEU A 38 -10.36 -11.45 -2.32
C LEU A 38 -9.89 -12.64 -3.16
N GLY A 39 -9.16 -13.58 -2.57
CA GLY A 39 -8.73 -14.83 -3.22
C GLY A 39 -7.64 -14.61 -4.28
N TRP A 40 -6.74 -13.66 -4.06
CA TRP A 40 -5.67 -13.34 -5.01
C TRP A 40 -4.64 -14.47 -5.16
N SER A 41 -4.07 -14.59 -6.34
CA SER A 41 -2.91 -15.47 -6.57
C SER A 41 -1.64 -14.88 -5.95
N LYS A 42 -0.56 -15.67 -5.87
CA LYS A 42 0.73 -15.17 -5.39
C LYS A 42 1.28 -14.06 -6.29
N GLU A 43 1.09 -14.22 -7.60
CA GLU A 43 1.52 -13.23 -8.60
C GLU A 43 0.72 -11.93 -8.45
N GLU A 44 -0.59 -12.03 -8.25
CA GLU A 44 -1.46 -10.87 -8.04
C GLU A 44 -1.15 -10.16 -6.72
N THR A 45 -0.93 -10.92 -5.65
CA THR A 45 -0.52 -10.38 -4.34
C THR A 45 0.79 -9.61 -4.45
N ALA A 46 1.80 -10.17 -5.12
CA ALA A 46 3.08 -9.51 -5.35
C ALA A 46 2.92 -8.24 -6.19
N ALA A 47 2.08 -8.26 -7.22
CA ALA A 47 1.78 -7.08 -8.03
C ALA A 47 1.10 -5.97 -7.20
N LYS A 48 0.13 -6.32 -6.35
CA LYS A 48 -0.55 -5.37 -5.46
C LYS A 48 0.36 -4.82 -4.36
N GLN A 49 1.28 -5.62 -3.84
CA GLN A 49 2.28 -5.18 -2.89
C GLN A 49 3.26 -4.18 -3.53
N ALA A 50 3.70 -4.45 -4.77
CA ALA A 50 4.57 -3.53 -5.51
C ALA A 50 3.86 -2.20 -5.82
N GLU A 51 2.59 -2.25 -6.24
CA GLU A 51 1.75 -1.07 -6.49
C GLU A 51 1.62 -0.20 -5.21
N LEU A 52 1.36 -0.83 -4.06
CA LEU A 52 1.28 -0.14 -2.77
C LEU A 52 2.60 0.53 -2.40
N LYS A 53 3.72 -0.19 -2.53
CA LYS A 53 5.05 0.34 -2.22
C LYS A 53 5.41 1.54 -3.09
N GLN A 54 5.17 1.45 -4.41
CA GLN A 54 5.43 2.55 -5.33
C GLN A 54 4.60 3.80 -4.97
N THR A 55 3.33 3.59 -4.61
CA THR A 55 2.43 4.68 -4.20
C THR A 55 2.94 5.36 -2.92
N LEU A 56 3.44 4.59 -1.95
CA LEU A 56 4.01 5.11 -0.71
C LEU A 56 5.30 5.91 -0.96
N GLU A 57 6.21 5.40 -1.79
CA GLU A 57 7.44 6.10 -2.16
C GLU A 57 7.15 7.43 -2.88
N GLN A 58 6.14 7.45 -3.75
CA GLN A 58 5.67 8.67 -4.40
C GLN A 58 5.05 9.65 -3.40
N ALA A 59 4.17 9.17 -2.51
CA ALA A 59 3.54 10.01 -1.49
C ALA A 59 4.56 10.63 -0.52
N GLN A 60 5.62 9.90 -0.18
CA GLN A 60 6.69 10.36 0.72
C GLN A 60 7.73 11.23 0.02
N LEU A 61 7.64 11.40 -1.30
CA LEU A 61 8.60 12.12 -2.14
C LEU A 61 10.05 11.61 -1.95
N THR A 62 10.20 10.30 -1.71
CA THR A 62 11.49 9.68 -1.37
C THR A 62 12.54 9.93 -2.45
N TYR A 63 12.13 9.92 -3.72
CA TYR A 63 12.98 10.22 -4.87
C TYR A 63 13.55 11.65 -4.86
N LEU A 64 12.85 12.63 -4.29
CA LEU A 64 13.35 13.99 -4.16
C LEU A 64 14.30 14.12 -2.97
N LYS A 65 14.03 13.39 -1.89
CA LYS A 65 14.84 13.42 -0.66
C LYS A 65 16.22 12.79 -0.85
N GLN A 66 16.37 11.82 -1.75
CA GLN A 66 17.68 11.21 -2.06
C GLN A 66 18.60 12.10 -2.90
N LYS A 67 18.06 13.13 -3.53
CA LYS A 67 18.81 14.04 -4.42
C LYS A 67 19.33 15.29 -3.71
N SER A 68 19.07 15.41 -2.39
CA SER A 68 19.39 16.58 -1.57
C SER A 68 20.56 16.34 -0.63
#